data_AF-F2UFC5-F1
#
_entry.id   AF-F2UFC5-F1
#
_cell.length_a   1.000
_cell.length_b   1.000
_cell.length_c   1.000
_cell.angle_alpha   90.00
_cell.angle_beta   90.00
_cell.angle_gamma   90.00
#
_symmetry.space_group_name_H-M   'P 1'
#
loop_
_entity.id
_entity.type
_entity.pdbx_description
1 polymer ?
#
loop_
_entity_poly.entity_id
_entity_poly.type
_entity_poly.pdbx_seq_one_letter_code
_entity_poly.pdbx_strand_id
1 'polypeptide(L)'
;MEDMSAEERVLKMAQRGEYRHLGDLLDGVGDEVEVQRLLAHQDEDGYTPLHRASYNGRVRTIKLLLSRGAKVDIKTNEGWQPLHCATRWNQLEAMELLLRAGADVNATTNGGLTPLLLAASRPDCKEATAHLLLRTDVDLAHATAAGETVADE
;
A
#
# COMPACT_ATOMS: atom_id res chain seq x y z
N MET A 1 -31.94 7.08 -6.43
CA MET A 1 -30.53 6.74 -6.69
C MET A 1 -29.77 7.60 -5.71
N GLU A 2 -29.36 7.02 -4.58
CA GLU A 2 -28.71 7.78 -3.51
C GLU A 2 -27.49 8.52 -4.09
N ASP A 3 -27.41 9.82 -3.84
CA ASP A 3 -26.29 10.65 -4.25
C ASP A 3 -25.08 10.26 -3.40
N MET A 4 -24.39 9.18 -3.81
CA MET A 4 -23.23 8.65 -3.10
C MET A 4 -22.12 9.70 -3.12
N SER A 5 -21.55 9.98 -1.95
CA SER A 5 -20.44 10.92 -1.83
C SER A 5 -19.23 10.45 -2.65
N ALA A 6 -18.30 11.35 -2.97
CA ALA A 6 -17.06 10.97 -3.64
C ALA A 6 -16.26 9.92 -2.83
N GLU A 7 -16.27 10.06 -1.50
CA GLU A 7 -15.64 9.11 -0.55
C GLU A 7 -16.23 7.69 -0.71
N GLU A 8 -17.56 7.59 -0.66
CA GLU A 8 -18.27 6.31 -0.81
C GLU A 8 -18.05 5.70 -2.20
N ARG A 9 -18.02 6.52 -3.25
CA ARG A 9 -17.78 6.06 -4.62
C ARG A 9 -16.38 5.48 -4.77
N VAL A 10 -15.35 6.15 -4.25
CA VAL A 10 -13.96 5.69 -4.30
C VAL A 10 -13.81 4.33 -3.59
N LEU A 11 -14.35 4.21 -2.37
CA LEU A 11 -14.29 2.95 -1.62
C LEU A 11 -15.07 1.83 -2.29
N LYS A 12 -16.27 2.11 -2.80
CA LYS A 12 -17.11 1.11 -3.46
C LYS A 12 -16.50 0.61 -4.78
N MET A 13 -15.85 1.49 -5.55
CA MET A 13 -15.01 1.11 -6.68
C MET A 13 -13.87 0.19 -6.24
N ALA A 14 -13.22 0.53 -5.12
CA ALA A 14 -12.10 -0.25 -4.59
C ALA A 14 -12.51 -1.66 -4.12
N GLN A 15 -13.65 -1.77 -3.42
CA GLN A 15 -14.23 -3.03 -2.97
C GLN A 15 -14.65 -3.94 -4.13
N ARG A 16 -15.27 -3.37 -5.17
CA ARG A 16 -15.66 -4.10 -6.39
C ARG A 16 -14.47 -4.42 -7.31
N GLY A 17 -13.31 -3.81 -7.04
CA GLY A 17 -12.14 -3.90 -7.90
C GLY A 17 -12.33 -3.20 -9.26
N GLU A 18 -13.27 -2.26 -9.34
CA GLU A 18 -13.69 -1.50 -10.52
C GLU A 18 -13.07 -0.10 -10.53
N TYR A 19 -11.83 0.00 -10.96
CA TYR A 19 -11.08 1.26 -10.95
C TYR A 19 -11.13 2.04 -12.26
N ARG A 20 -12.00 1.65 -13.21
CA ARG A 20 -12.03 2.21 -14.58
C ARG A 20 -12.29 3.71 -14.60
N HIS A 21 -13.09 4.19 -13.64
CA HIS A 21 -13.49 5.59 -13.52
C HIS A 21 -12.82 6.30 -12.35
N LEU A 22 -11.83 5.66 -11.69
CA LEU A 22 -11.16 6.26 -10.54
C LEU A 22 -10.38 7.51 -10.97
N GLY A 23 -9.70 7.47 -12.12
CA GLY A 23 -8.98 8.64 -12.66
C GLY A 23 -9.92 9.81 -12.91
N ASP A 24 -10.98 9.60 -13.69
CA ASP A 24 -11.99 10.62 -13.99
C ASP A 24 -12.62 11.20 -12.72
N LEU A 25 -12.88 10.35 -11.71
CA LEU A 25 -13.44 10.79 -10.44
C LEU A 25 -12.47 11.71 -9.69
N LEU A 26 -11.19 11.34 -9.62
CA LEU A 26 -10.16 12.16 -8.95
C LEU A 26 -9.85 13.44 -9.74
N ASP A 27 -9.89 13.40 -11.07
CA ASP A 27 -9.70 14.59 -11.92
C ASP A 27 -10.86 15.58 -11.83
N GLY A 28 -12.07 15.07 -11.54
CA GLY A 28 -13.25 15.89 -11.26
C GLY A 28 -13.21 16.59 -9.90
N VAL A 29 -12.31 16.18 -9.00
CA VAL A 29 -12.11 16.83 -7.70
C VAL A 29 -11.12 17.97 -7.90
N GLY A 30 -11.63 19.21 -7.92
CA GLY A 30 -10.81 20.40 -8.18
C GLY A 30 -9.88 20.82 -7.02
N ASP A 31 -9.92 20.12 -5.89
CA ASP A 31 -9.11 20.41 -4.70
C ASP A 31 -8.20 19.21 -4.35
N GLU A 32 -6.89 19.45 -4.39
CA GLU A 32 -5.86 18.48 -4.03
C GLU A 32 -6.05 17.98 -2.59
N VAL A 33 -6.49 18.83 -1.66
CA VAL A 33 -6.72 18.44 -0.26
C VAL A 33 -7.84 17.41 -0.17
N GLU A 34 -8.90 17.60 -0.95
CA GLU A 34 -10.01 16.65 -1.00
C GLU A 34 -9.58 15.36 -1.70
N VAL A 35 -8.76 15.42 -2.76
CA VAL A 35 -8.13 14.22 -3.35
C VAL A 35 -7.35 13.44 -2.30
N GLN A 36 -6.47 14.10 -1.53
CA GLN A 36 -5.71 13.43 -0.47
C GLN A 36 -6.62 12.81 0.59
N ARG A 37 -7.70 13.50 0.97
CA ARG A 37 -8.70 12.98 1.90
C ARG A 37 -9.39 11.73 1.35
N LEU A 38 -9.80 11.74 0.07
CA LEU A 38 -10.41 10.58 -0.60
C LEU A 38 -9.48 9.37 -0.65
N LEU A 39 -8.19 9.60 -0.91
CA LEU A 39 -7.18 8.54 -0.96
C LEU A 39 -6.85 7.96 0.42
N ALA A 40 -6.93 8.79 1.47
CA ALA A 40 -6.73 8.39 2.85
C ALA A 40 -8.01 7.85 3.52
N HIS A 41 -9.18 8.05 2.91
CA HIS A 41 -10.45 7.60 3.45
C HIS A 41 -10.48 6.08 3.61
N GLN A 42 -10.96 5.62 4.76
CA GLN A 42 -10.96 4.22 5.16
C GLN A 42 -12.40 3.70 5.21
N ASP A 43 -12.60 2.47 4.74
CA ASP A 43 -13.87 1.77 4.97
C ASP A 43 -14.01 1.32 6.44
N GLU A 44 -15.12 0.66 6.76
CA GLU A 44 -15.44 0.20 8.13
C GLU A 44 -14.35 -0.71 8.74
N ASP A 45 -13.58 -1.41 7.90
CA ASP A 45 -12.47 -2.29 8.31
C ASP A 45 -11.12 -1.54 8.39
N GLY A 46 -11.10 -0.25 8.09
CA GLY A 46 -9.89 0.55 8.03
C GLY A 46 -9.17 0.48 6.68
N TYR A 47 -9.74 -0.11 5.62
CA TYR A 47 -9.04 -0.24 4.34
C TYR A 47 -9.18 1.03 3.50
N THR A 48 -8.04 1.55 3.04
CA THR A 48 -8.00 2.59 2.01
C THR A 48 -8.11 1.97 0.60
N PRO A 49 -8.35 2.79 -0.45
CA PRO A 49 -8.30 2.32 -1.83
C PRO A 49 -6.98 1.64 -2.20
N LEU A 50 -5.86 2.12 -1.63
CA LEU A 50 -4.54 1.52 -1.87
C LEU A 50 -4.42 0.12 -1.26
N HIS A 51 -5.01 -0.13 -0.09
CA HIS A 51 -5.06 -1.48 0.48
C HIS A 51 -5.84 -2.44 -0.43
N ARG A 52 -7.03 -2.04 -0.87
CA ARG A 52 -7.88 -2.87 -1.74
C ARG A 52 -7.25 -3.10 -3.12
N ALA A 53 -6.55 -2.11 -3.68
CA ALA A 53 -5.80 -2.26 -4.93
C ALA A 53 -4.60 -3.22 -4.77
N SER A 54 -3.91 -3.14 -3.62
CA SER A 54 -2.77 -3.99 -3.28
C SER A 54 -3.18 -5.44 -3.04
N TYR A 55 -4.27 -5.67 -2.32
CA TYR A 55 -4.92 -6.97 -2.15
C TYR A 55 -5.23 -7.63 -3.51
N ASN A 56 -5.78 -6.87 -4.46
CA ASN A 56 -6.20 -7.37 -5.77
C ASN A 56 -5.07 -7.40 -6.84
N GLY A 57 -3.85 -6.96 -6.50
CA GLY A 57 -2.76 -6.87 -7.48
C GLY A 57 -3.03 -5.89 -8.64
N ARG A 58 -3.83 -4.85 -8.42
CA ARG A 58 -4.26 -3.91 -9.47
C ARG A 58 -3.17 -2.88 -9.75
N VAL A 59 -2.07 -3.32 -10.37
CA VAL A 59 -0.85 -2.53 -10.64
C VAL A 59 -1.12 -1.15 -11.24
N ARG A 60 -2.00 -1.04 -12.25
CA ARG A 60 -2.34 0.26 -12.87
C ARG A 60 -3.00 1.22 -11.87
N THR A 61 -3.91 0.69 -11.05
CA THR A 61 -4.58 1.45 -9.99
C THR A 61 -3.59 1.87 -8.92
N ILE A 62 -2.70 0.98 -8.48
CA ILE A 62 -1.66 1.30 -7.48
C ILE A 62 -0.81 2.47 -7.97
N LYS A 63 -0.32 2.40 -9.22
CA LYS A 63 0.45 3.50 -9.83
C LYS A 63 -0.34 4.81 -9.85
N LEU A 64 -1.62 4.77 -10.24
CA LEU A 64 -2.49 5.95 -10.23
C LEU A 64 -2.61 6.52 -8.82
N LEU A 65 -3.01 5.72 -7.83
CA LEU A 65 -3.16 6.14 -6.44
C LEU A 65 -1.88 6.77 -5.88
N LEU A 66 -0.72 6.11 -6.08
CA LEU A 66 0.58 6.64 -5.65
C LEU A 66 0.94 7.95 -6.37
N SER A 67 0.66 8.07 -7.67
CA SER A 67 0.90 9.31 -8.42
C SER A 67 0.04 10.48 -7.95
N ARG A 68 -1.09 10.19 -7.30
CA ARG A 68 -1.99 11.17 -6.67
C ARG A 68 -1.69 11.36 -5.19
N GLY A 69 -0.56 10.85 -4.67
CA GLY A 69 -0.13 11.07 -3.29
C GLY A 69 -0.71 10.11 -2.25
N ALA A 70 -1.31 8.99 -2.66
CA ALA A 70 -1.81 8.00 -1.70
C ALA A 70 -0.70 7.51 -0.77
N LYS A 71 -0.96 7.59 0.53
CA LYS A 71 -0.01 7.18 1.57
C LYS A 71 0.11 5.66 1.67
N VAL A 72 1.35 5.17 1.78
CA VAL A 72 1.69 3.74 1.86
C VAL A 72 1.75 3.20 3.28
N ASP A 73 1.64 4.06 4.29
CA ASP A 73 1.88 3.75 5.70
C ASP A 73 0.59 3.69 6.55
N ILE A 74 -0.55 4.07 5.97
CA ILE A 74 -1.86 4.02 6.65
C ILE A 74 -2.15 2.59 7.08
N LYS A 75 -2.61 2.42 8.32
CA LYS A 75 -2.94 1.13 8.92
C LYS A 75 -4.45 0.89 8.97
N THR A 76 -4.88 -0.32 8.63
CA THR A 76 -6.25 -0.79 8.87
C THR A 76 -6.53 -1.01 10.37
N ASN A 77 -7.76 -1.39 10.72
CA ASN A 77 -8.14 -1.71 12.10
C ASN A 77 -7.32 -2.87 12.69
N GLU A 78 -6.78 -3.75 11.85
CA GLU A 78 -5.88 -4.85 12.26
C GLU A 78 -4.40 -4.46 12.23
N GLY A 79 -4.07 -3.20 11.95
CA GLY A 79 -2.70 -2.71 11.84
C GLY A 79 -2.04 -3.02 10.50
N TRP A 80 -2.79 -3.48 9.49
CA TRP A 80 -2.23 -3.84 8.19
C TRP A 80 -1.93 -2.58 7.39
N GLN A 81 -0.77 -2.54 6.75
CA GLN A 81 -0.45 -1.57 5.69
C GLN A 81 -0.71 -2.21 4.31
N PRO A 82 -0.77 -1.41 3.21
CA PRO A 82 -0.95 -1.95 1.87
C PRO A 82 0.07 -3.04 1.49
N LEU A 83 1.31 -2.94 1.97
CA LEU A 83 2.35 -3.96 1.74
C LEU A 83 2.00 -5.31 2.38
N HIS A 84 1.38 -5.32 3.57
CA HIS A 84 0.89 -6.55 4.20
C HIS A 84 -0.18 -7.22 3.34
N CYS A 85 -1.10 -6.43 2.76
CA CYS A 85 -2.08 -6.94 1.81
C CYS A 85 -1.39 -7.52 0.56
N ALA A 86 -0.54 -6.75 -0.12
CA ALA A 86 0.15 -7.27 -1.31
C ALA A 86 0.93 -8.57 -1.02
N THR A 87 1.56 -8.65 0.15
CA THR A 87 2.34 -9.82 0.59
C THR A 87 1.46 -11.04 0.86
N ARG A 88 0.39 -10.89 1.66
CA ARG A 88 -0.50 -12.01 2.03
C ARG A 88 -1.14 -12.65 0.80
N TRP A 89 -1.44 -11.85 -0.23
CA TRP A 89 -2.02 -12.31 -1.49
C TRP A 89 -1.00 -12.49 -2.62
N ASN A 90 0.29 -12.47 -2.31
CA ASN A 90 1.39 -12.77 -3.22
C ASN A 90 1.38 -11.93 -4.52
N GLN A 91 1.10 -10.64 -4.38
CA GLN A 91 1.03 -9.68 -5.48
C GLN A 91 2.40 -9.03 -5.69
N LEU A 92 3.32 -9.74 -6.35
CA LEU A 92 4.73 -9.35 -6.46
C LEU A 92 4.94 -7.96 -7.06
N GLU A 93 4.29 -7.64 -8.19
CA GLU A 93 4.43 -6.32 -8.80
C GLU A 93 3.83 -5.20 -7.93
N ALA A 94 2.77 -5.51 -7.16
CA ALA A 94 2.22 -4.56 -6.20
C ALA A 94 3.19 -4.32 -5.05
N MET A 95 3.80 -5.36 -4.50
CA MET A 95 4.82 -5.25 -3.45
C MET A 95 5.99 -4.39 -3.91
N GLU A 96 6.53 -4.65 -5.11
CA GLU A 96 7.65 -3.87 -5.64
C GLU A 96 7.31 -2.39 -5.76
N LEU A 97 6.11 -2.05 -6.24
CA LEU A 97 5.69 -0.65 -6.34
C LEU A 97 5.55 0.02 -4.97
N LEU A 98 4.99 -0.69 -3.99
CA LEU A 98 4.83 -0.15 -2.64
C LEU A 98 6.19 0.06 -1.95
N LEU A 99 7.10 -0.90 -2.08
CA LEU A 99 8.47 -0.79 -1.56
C LEU A 99 9.22 0.38 -2.20
N ARG A 100 9.11 0.55 -3.51
CA ARG A 100 9.69 1.71 -4.23
C ARG A 100 9.06 3.04 -3.83
N ALA A 101 7.81 3.02 -3.37
CA ALA A 101 7.12 4.18 -2.84
C ALA A 101 7.40 4.43 -1.34
N GLY A 102 8.36 3.70 -0.75
CA GLY A 102 8.78 3.90 0.64
C GLY A 102 7.93 3.17 1.68
N ALA A 103 7.21 2.11 1.29
CA ALA A 103 6.53 1.26 2.26
C ALA A 103 7.56 0.60 3.19
N ASP A 104 7.31 0.66 4.49
CA ASP A 104 8.16 0.04 5.50
C ASP A 104 8.04 -1.49 5.45
N VAL A 105 9.13 -2.15 5.04
CA VAL A 105 9.22 -3.61 4.94
C VAL A 105 9.15 -4.31 6.30
N ASN A 106 9.44 -3.58 7.39
CA ASN A 106 9.50 -4.07 8.75
C ASN A 106 8.31 -3.63 9.60
N ALA A 107 7.35 -2.91 9.02
CA ALA A 107 6.14 -2.53 9.71
C ALA A 107 5.40 -3.77 10.23
N THR A 108 4.78 -3.65 11.40
CA THR A 108 4.05 -4.75 12.04
C THR A 108 2.55 -4.47 12.09
N THR A 109 1.78 -5.55 11.90
CA THR A 109 0.35 -5.60 12.23
C THR A 109 0.13 -5.57 13.74
N ASN A 110 -1.12 -5.44 14.19
CA ASN A 110 -1.46 -5.52 15.62
C ASN A 110 -1.07 -6.87 16.25
N GLY A 111 -0.95 -7.93 15.44
CA GLY A 111 -0.46 -9.24 15.86
C GLY A 111 1.07 -9.36 15.87
N GLY A 112 1.81 -8.28 15.61
CA GLY A 112 3.28 -8.29 15.57
C GLY A 112 3.87 -8.95 14.32
N LEU A 113 3.07 -9.17 13.27
CA LEU A 113 3.54 -9.81 12.05
C LEU A 113 4.08 -8.77 11.08
N THR A 114 5.33 -8.93 10.64
CA THR A 114 5.89 -8.21 9.49
C THR A 114 5.40 -8.82 8.18
N PRO A 115 5.51 -8.11 7.03
CA PRO A 115 5.30 -8.70 5.72
C PRO A 115 6.06 -10.03 5.53
N LEU A 116 7.33 -10.09 5.94
CA LEU A 116 8.13 -11.31 5.80
C LEU A 116 7.57 -12.47 6.64
N LEU A 117 7.18 -12.21 7.90
CA LEU A 117 6.55 -13.24 8.75
C LEU A 117 5.19 -13.69 8.21
N LEU A 118 4.40 -12.77 7.63
CA LEU A 118 3.17 -13.12 6.93
C LEU A 118 3.43 -14.05 5.74
N ALA A 119 4.48 -13.79 4.96
CA ALA A 119 4.85 -14.67 3.84
C ALA A 119 5.31 -16.04 4.34
N ALA A 120 6.16 -16.08 5.37
CA ALA A 120 6.69 -17.32 5.92
C ALA A 120 5.63 -18.20 6.61
N SER A 121 4.60 -17.60 7.21
CA SER A 121 3.51 -18.34 7.86
C SER A 121 2.53 -19.02 6.88
N ARG A 122 2.71 -18.81 5.57
CA ARG A 122 1.79 -19.29 4.53
C ARG A 122 2.45 -20.37 3.66
N PRO A 123 1.85 -21.57 3.56
CA PRO A 123 2.42 -22.65 2.75
C PRO A 123 2.36 -22.37 1.24
N ASP A 124 1.53 -21.42 0.82
CA ASP A 124 1.31 -21.03 -0.58
C ASP A 124 2.02 -19.73 -0.99
N CYS A 125 2.75 -19.08 -0.08
CA CYS A 125 3.54 -17.90 -0.43
C CYS A 125 4.71 -18.30 -1.33
N LYS A 126 4.85 -17.62 -2.47
CA LYS A 126 5.90 -17.90 -3.44
C LYS A 126 7.25 -17.49 -2.87
N GLU A 127 8.27 -18.30 -3.16
CA GLU A 127 9.67 -18.01 -2.80
C GLU A 127 10.10 -16.59 -3.21
N ALA A 128 9.62 -16.12 -4.38
CA ALA A 128 9.87 -14.77 -4.87
C ALA A 128 9.41 -13.65 -3.93
N THR A 129 8.34 -13.87 -3.15
CA THR A 129 7.83 -12.91 -2.15
C THR A 129 8.82 -12.77 -0.99
N ALA A 130 9.30 -13.92 -0.47
CA ALA A 130 10.30 -13.92 0.60
C ALA A 130 11.63 -13.31 0.12
N HIS A 131 12.10 -13.68 -1.07
CA HIS A 131 13.31 -13.10 -1.68
C HIS A 131 13.19 -11.59 -1.88
N LEU A 132 12.04 -11.10 -2.35
CA LEU A 132 11.83 -9.67 -2.54
C LEU A 132 11.96 -8.90 -1.23
N LEU A 133 11.29 -9.38 -0.17
CA LEU A 133 11.30 -8.75 1.15
C LEU A 133 12.68 -8.80 1.81
N LEU A 134 13.36 -9.95 1.74
CA LEU A 134 14.73 -10.11 2.25
C LEU A 134 15.70 -9.17 1.54
N ARG A 135 15.62 -9.09 0.19
CA ARG A 135 16.49 -8.19 -0.58
C ARG A 135 16.28 -6.74 -0.18
N THR A 136 15.02 -6.31 -0.04
CA THR A 136 14.75 -4.92 0.36
C THR A 136 15.25 -4.58 1.76
N ASP A 137 15.17 -5.51 2.71
CA ASP A 137 15.70 -5.29 4.06
C ASP A 137 17.23 -5.14 4.06
N VAL A 138 17.92 -5.98 3.28
CA VAL A 138 19.37 -5.90 3.09
C VAL A 138 19.77 -4.61 2.37
N ASP A 139 19.07 -4.21 1.31
CA ASP A 139 19.36 -2.98 0.57
C ASP A 139 19.18 -1.73 1.45
N LEU A 140 18.12 -1.70 2.28
CA LEU A 140 17.88 -0.61 3.24
C LEU A 140 18.99 -0.55 4.31
N ALA A 141 19.45 -1.69 4.82
CA ALA A 141 20.52 -1.74 5.81
C ALA A 141 21.89 -1.28 5.27
N HIS A 142 22.19 -1.53 3.99
CA HIS A 142 23.44 -1.04 3.38
C HIS A 142 23.35 0.44 3.00
N ALA A 143 22.17 0.95 2.66
CA ALA A 143 21.96 2.37 2.37
C ALA A 143 22.11 3.26 3.62
N THR A 144 21.72 2.79 4.80
CA THR A 144 21.89 3.53 6.06
C THR A 144 23.34 3.60 6.51
N ALA A 145 24.14 2.55 6.27
CA ALA A 145 25.56 2.51 6.64
C ALA A 145 26.44 3.49 5.83
N ALA A 146 25.94 4.06 4.72
CA ALA A 146 26.66 5.03 3.90
C ALA A 146 26.40 6.50 4.28
N GLY A 147 25.53 6.77 5.27
CA GLY A 147 25.11 8.12 5.66
C GLY A 147 25.80 8.72 6.88
N GLU A 148 26.54 7.94 7.68
CA GLU A 148 27.21 8.43 8.90
C GLU A 148 28.73 8.24 8.76
N THR A 149 29.45 9.32 8.44
CA THR A 149 30.82 9.63 8.91
C THR A 149 31.31 10.92 8.23
N VAL A 150 30.69 12.06 8.55
CA VAL A 150 31.38 13.36 8.49
C VAL A 150 30.97 14.18 9.70
N ALA A 151 31.62 13.93 10.82
CA ALA A 151 31.95 14.93 11.83
C ALA A 151 32.68 14.21 12.97
N ASP A 152 34.01 14.33 12.98
CA ASP A 152 34.72 14.70 14.20
C ASP A 152 36.00 15.44 13.76
N GLU A 153 36.32 16.46 14.56
CA GLU A 153 36.96 17.75 14.27
C GLU A 153 38.43 17.73 13.82
#